data_AF-A0A2V6Z5M2-F1
#
_entry.id   AF-A0A2V6Z5M2-F1
#
_cell.length_a   1.000
_cell.length_b   1.000
_cell.length_c   1.000
_cell.angle_alpha   90.00
_cell.angle_beta   90.00
_cell.angle_gamma   90.00
#
_symmetry.space_group_name_H-M   'P 1'
#
loop_
_entity.id
_entity.type
_entity.pdbx_description
1 polymer ?
#
loop_
_entity_poly.entity_id
_entity_poly.type
_entity_poly.pdbx_seq_one_letter_code
_entity_poly.pdbx_strand_id
1 'polypeptide(L)' 'MTARVSTGLAKLDAMLGGGLLPGTLAVVYGATGIGKTHLGLTFADQGRVANGARGVVLDLNGRGDSQQHDEYAAR' A
#
# COMPACT_ATOMS: atom_id res chain seq x y z
N MET A 1 -5.70 -20.48 11.84
CA MET A 1 -4.65 -19.83 11.02
C MET A 1 -5.30 -18.60 10.41
N THR A 2 -4.87 -17.39 10.78
CA THR A 2 -5.45 -16.14 10.27
C THR A 2 -5.14 -16.01 8.79
N ALA A 3 -6.15 -15.73 7.96
CA ALA A 3 -5.96 -15.55 6.52
C ALA A 3 -5.04 -14.34 6.24
N ARG A 4 -4.11 -14.50 5.28
CA ARG A 4 -3.22 -13.41 4.84
C ARG A 4 -4.02 -12.32 4.12
N VAL A 5 -3.51 -11.09 4.18
CA VAL A 5 -4.11 -9.94 3.52
C VAL A 5 -3.44 -9.73 2.16
N SER A 6 -4.21 -9.82 1.08
CA SER A 6 -3.71 -9.57 -0.28
C SER A 6 -3.18 -8.15 -0.42
N THR A 7 -2.08 -8.00 -1.15
CA THR A 7 -1.50 -6.70 -1.54
C THR A 7 -2.23 -6.04 -2.71
N GLY A 8 -3.13 -6.77 -3.39
CA GLY A 8 -3.74 -6.37 -4.66
C GLY A 8 -2.87 -6.67 -5.87
N LEU A 9 -1.64 -7.15 -5.66
CA LEU A 9 -0.68 -7.49 -6.72
C LEU A 9 -0.41 -8.99 -6.72
N ALA A 10 -1.05 -9.72 -7.65
CA ALA A 10 -1.00 -11.19 -7.68
C ALA A 10 0.44 -11.77 -7.66
N LYS A 11 1.38 -11.14 -8.38
CA LYS A 11 2.79 -11.56 -8.39
C LYS A 11 3.46 -11.38 -7.03
N LEU A 12 3.20 -10.25 -6.36
CA LEU A 12 3.76 -9.98 -5.03
C LEU A 12 3.14 -10.90 -3.98
N ASP A 13 1.82 -11.12 -4.04
CA ASP A 13 1.14 -12.05 -3.14
C ASP A 13 1.72 -13.46 -3.26
N ALA A 14 1.99 -13.94 -4.48
CA ALA A 14 2.65 -15.23 -4.69
C ALA A 14 4.04 -15.27 -4.04
N MET A 15 4.84 -14.21 -4.19
CA MET A 15 6.17 -14.10 -3.55
C MET A 15 6.08 -14.08 -2.01
N LEU A 16 5.00 -13.53 -1.45
CA LEU A 16 4.76 -13.44 -0.01
C LEU A 16 4.02 -14.66 0.59
N GLY A 17 3.72 -15.67 -0.22
CA GLY A 17 2.99 -16.87 0.21
C GLY A 17 1.49 -16.61 0.46
N GLY A 18 0.89 -15.72 -0.31
CA GLY A 18 -0.52 -15.34 -0.26
C GLY A 18 -0.81 -13.95 0.31
N GLY A 19 0.20 -13.09 0.44
CA GLY A 19 0.07 -11.72 0.94
C GLY A 19 0.66 -11.47 2.33
N LEU A 20 0.30 -10.34 2.93
CA LEU A 20 0.84 -9.85 4.20
C LEU A 20 0.23 -10.56 5.41
N LEU A 21 1.00 -10.64 6.50
CA LEU A 21 0.53 -11.22 7.76
C LEU A 21 -0.29 -10.18 8.54
N PRO A 22 -1.54 -10.49 8.92
CA PRO A 22 -2.34 -9.57 9.72
C PRO A 22 -1.73 -9.35 11.11
N GLY A 23 -1.87 -8.14 11.65
CA GLY A 23 -1.34 -7.77 12.97
C GLY A 23 0.18 -7.58 13.01
N THR A 24 0.83 -7.39 11.85
CA THR A 24 2.27 -7.16 11.75
C THR A 24 2.59 -5.79 11.16
N LEU A 25 3.82 -5.32 11.38
CA LEU A 25 4.39 -4.17 10.68
C LEU A 25 5.17 -4.66 9.46
N ALA A 26 4.78 -4.22 8.27
CA ALA A 26 5.52 -4.44 7.03
C ALA A 26 6.24 -3.17 6.61
N VAL A 27 7.53 -3.29 6.25
CA VAL A 27 8.36 -2.16 5.80
C VAL A 27 8.66 -2.33 4.31
N VAL A 28 8.37 -1.30 3.52
CA VAL A 28 8.73 -1.21 2.11
C VAL A 28 9.89 -0.24 1.97
N TYR A 29 11.05 -0.72 1.52
CA TYR A 29 12.27 0.07 1.40
C TYR A 29 12.87 0.00 -0.01
N GLY A 30 13.50 1.09 -0.45
CA GLY A 30 14.23 1.16 -1.71
C GLY A 30 14.37 2.58 -2.25
N ALA A 31 15.06 2.72 -3.39
CA ALA A 31 15.38 4.00 -4.03
C ALA A 31 14.15 4.88 -4.30
N THR A 32 14.36 6.19 -4.44
CA THR A 32 13.27 7.12 -4.81
C THR A 32 12.70 6.77 -6.20
N GLY A 33 11.41 7.04 -6.43
CA GLY A 33 10.75 6.80 -7.72
C GLY A 33 10.38 5.34 -8.05
N ILE A 34 10.78 4.33 -7.26
CA ILE A 34 10.49 2.91 -7.59
C ILE A 34 9.04 2.45 -7.33
N GLY A 35 8.15 3.36 -6.94
CA GLY A 35 6.73 3.04 -6.70
C GLY A 35 6.35 2.63 -5.27
N LYS A 36 7.14 2.96 -4.25
CA LYS A 36 6.82 2.63 -2.84
C LYS A 36 5.48 3.21 -2.37
N THR A 37 5.23 4.49 -2.66
CA THR A 37 3.96 5.16 -2.34
C THR A 37 2.80 4.52 -3.09
N HIS A 38 2.99 4.22 -4.38
CA HIS A 38 1.99 3.51 -5.18
C HIS A 38 1.60 2.18 -4.55
N LEU A 39 2.59 1.36 -4.15
CA LEU A 39 2.34 0.08 -3.51
C LEU A 39 1.49 0.23 -2.23
N GLY A 40 1.78 1.22 -1.40
CA GLY A 40 0.99 1.51 -0.20
C GLY A 40 -0.45 1.92 -0.51
N LEU A 41 -0.64 2.76 -1.53
CA LEU A 41 -1.97 3.18 -1.99
C LEU A 41 -2.76 2.03 -2.61
N THR A 42 -2.14 1.20 -3.46
CA THR A 42 -2.75 0.00 -4.03
C THR A 42 -3.20 -0.97 -2.93
N PHE A 43 -2.39 -1.18 -1.89
CA PHE A 43 -2.77 -2.01 -0.76
C PHE A 43 -3.98 -1.45 0.01
N ALA A 44 -4.00 -0.14 0.25
CA ALA A 44 -5.12 0.53 0.92
C ALA A 44 -6.41 0.44 0.10
N ASP A 45 -6.33 0.67 -1.22
CA ASP A 45 -7.47 0.55 -2.12
C ASP A 45 -7.98 -0.89 -2.22
N GLN A 46 -7.08 -1.86 -2.30
CA GLN A 46 -7.45 -3.28 -2.29
C GLN A 46 -8.18 -3.67 -1.00
N GLY A 47 -7.74 -3.18 0.16
CA GLY A 47 -8.43 -3.39 1.43
C GLY A 47 -9.87 -2.86 1.40
N ARG A 48 -10.06 -1.67 0.80
CA ARG A 48 -11.37 -1.04 0.63
C ARG A 48 -12.27 -1.83 -0.32
N VAL A 49 -11.76 -2.23 -1.50
CA VAL A 49 -12.55 -2.91 -2.53
C VAL A 49 -12.89 -4.35 -2.15
N ALA A 50 -11.92 -5.12 -1.62
CA ALA A 50 -12.11 -6.53 -1.34
C ALA A 50 -12.97 -6.79 -0.08
N ASN A 51 -12.78 -5.97 0.96
CA ASN A 51 -13.31 -6.28 2.30
C ASN A 51 -14.07 -5.10 2.95
N GLY A 52 -14.22 -3.97 2.25
CA GLY A 52 -14.76 -2.74 2.86
C GLY A 52 -13.89 -2.22 4.01
N ALA A 53 -12.60 -2.58 4.05
CA ALA A 53 -11.72 -2.24 5.15
C ALA A 53 -11.45 -0.74 5.18
N ARG A 54 -11.46 -0.17 6.38
CA ARG A 54 -11.06 1.22 6.60
C ARG A 54 -9.56 1.27 6.83
N GLY A 55 -8.88 2.17 6.13
CA GLY A 55 -7.45 2.41 6.25
C GLY A 55 -7.16 3.89 6.44
N VAL A 56 -5.98 4.19 6.97
CA VAL A 56 -5.47 5.55 7.09
C VAL A 56 -4.16 5.62 6.32
N VAL A 57 -4.05 6.59 5.40
CA VAL A 57 -2.81 6.94 4.73
C VAL A 57 -2.25 8.17 5.42
N LEU A 58 -1.05 8.04 5.96
CA LEU A 58 -0.33 9.14 6.62
C LEU A 58 0.80 9.59 5.70
N ASP A 59 0.61 10.72 5.04
CA ASP A 59 1.69 11.34 4.27
C ASP A 59 2.54 12.22 5.18
N LEU A 60 3.80 11.82 5.38
CA LEU A 60 4.82 12.56 6.14
C LEU A 60 5.73 13.38 5.22
N ASN A 61 5.54 13.31 3.90
CA ASN A 61 6.31 14.05 2.90
C ASN A 61 5.57 15.27 2.36
N GLY A 62 4.32 15.49 2.77
CA GLY A 62 3.54 16.70 2.53
C GLY A 62 4.20 17.94 3.15
N ARG A 63 5.34 18.34 2.61
CA ARG A 63 5.78 19.73 2.60
C ARG A 63 4.76 20.43 1.71
N GLY A 64 4.29 21.62 2.07
CA GLY A 64 3.39 22.41 1.22
C GLY A 64 4.08 22.93 -0.05
N ASP A 65 4.73 22.04 -0.81
CA ASP A 65 5.50 22.26 -2.01
C ASP A 65 5.07 21.28 -3.12
N SER A 66 5.75 21.34 -4.27
CA SER A 66 5.40 20.67 -5.53
C SER A 66 5.37 19.14 -5.52
N GLN A 67 5.50 18.47 -4.37
CA GLN A 67 5.45 17.00 -4.24
C GLN A 67 4.10 16.50 -3.68
N GLN A 68 3.00 17.23 -3.89
CA GLN A 68 1.69 16.90 -3.33
C GLN A 68 1.07 15.65 -3.99
N HIS A 69 0.70 14.65 -3.17
CA HIS A 69 0.25 13.33 -3.63
C HIS A 69 -1.18 13.31 -4.22
N ASP A 70 -1.93 14.41 -4.12
CA ASP A 70 -3.32 14.51 -4.57
C ASP A 70 -3.45 14.29 -6.09
N GLU A 71 -2.50 14.81 -6.87
CA GLU A 71 -2.46 14.58 -8.32
C GLU A 71 -2.05 13.14 -8.69
N TYR A 72 -1.28 12.47 -7.82
CA TYR A 72 -0.89 11.07 -8.03
C TYR A 72 -2.05 10.11 -7.77
N ALA A 73 -2.84 10.38 -6.74
CA ALA A 73 -4.01 9.59 -6.40
C ALA A 73 -5.15 9.75 -7.44
N ALA A 74 -5.12 10.82 -8.23
CA ALA A 74 -6.10 11.08 -9.30
C ALA A 74 -5.73 10.47 -10.66
N ARG A 75 -4.54 9.86 -10.80
CA ARG A 75 -4.09 9.15 -12.01
C ARG A 75 -4.21 7.64 -11.86
#